data_AF-A0AA50WHU4-F1
#
_entry.id   AF-A0AA50WHU4-F1
#
_cell.length_a   1.000
_cell.length_b   1.000
_cell.length_c   1.000
_cell.angle_alpha   90.00
_cell.angle_beta   90.00
_cell.angle_gamma   90.00
#
_symmetry.space_group_name_H-M   'P 1'
#
loop_
_entity.id
_entity.type
_entity.pdbx_description
1 polymer ?
#
loop_
_entity_poly.entity_id
_entity_poly.type
_entity_poly.pdbx_seq_one_letter_code
_entity_poly.pdbx_strand_id
1 'polypeptide(L)' 'LDMKRMFAIWRVDPPWQPITKKGQGQRMGGGKGAIDHYVTPIKAGRVILEIGGKCEYP' A
#
# COMPACT_ATOMS: atom_id res chain seq x y z
N LEU A 1 1.94 -18.72 12.85
CA LEU A 1 0.59 -18.75 12.26
C LEU A 1 0.19 -20.20 12.05
N ASP A 2 -0.71 -20.73 12.88
CA ASP A 2 -1.37 -22.02 12.59
C ASP A 2 -2.31 -21.79 11.39
N MET A 3 -1.90 -22.22 10.19
CA MET A 3 -2.65 -22.00 8.95
C MET A 3 -4.05 -22.65 8.96
N LYS A 4 -4.32 -23.59 9.87
CA LYS A 4 -5.65 -24.21 10.00
C LYS A 4 -6.58 -23.46 10.96
N ARG A 5 -6.02 -22.64 11.86
CA ARG A 5 -6.76 -22.02 12.98
C ARG A 5 -6.61 -20.50 13.05
N MET A 6 -5.84 -19.92 12.14
CA MET A 6 -5.62 -18.48 12.02
C MET A 6 -5.87 -18.03 10.58
N PHE A 7 -6.31 -16.79 10.43
CA PHE A 7 -6.50 -16.14 9.13
C PHE A 7 -5.92 -14.74 9.14
N ALA A 8 -5.58 -14.24 7.95
CA ALA A 8 -5.13 -12.88 7.73
C ALA A 8 -5.90 -12.26 6.56
N ILE A 9 -6.40 -11.05 6.74
CA ILE A 9 -7.18 -10.32 5.74
C ILE A 9 -6.53 -8.96 5.54
N TRP A 10 -6.21 -8.65 4.30
CA TRP A 10 -5.83 -7.29 3.89
C TRP A 10 -7.08 -6.41 3.91
N ARG A 11 -7.02 -5.30 4.65
CA ARG A 11 -8.12 -4.32 4.75
C ARG A 11 -7.87 -3.09 3.87
N VAL A 12 -6.85 -3.16 3.02
CA VAL A 12 -6.46 -2.11 2.08
C VAL A 12 -6.59 -2.63 0.66
N ASP A 13 -7.03 -1.75 -0.22
CA ASP A 13 -7.15 -2.06 -1.64
C ASP A 13 -5.77 -2.19 -2.30
N PRO A 14 -5.69 -2.93 -3.42
CA PRO A 14 -4.50 -2.91 -4.28
C PRO A 14 -4.11 -1.48 -4.67
N PRO A 15 -2.82 -1.21 -4.92
CA PRO A 15 -2.35 0.11 -5.34
C PRO A 15 -3.10 0.62 -6.58
N TRP A 16 -3.72 1.79 -6.45
CA TRP A 16 -4.57 2.37 -7.49
C TRP A 16 -4.22 3.82 -7.83
N GLN A 17 -3.55 4.54 -6.94
CA GLN A 17 -3.21 5.94 -7.18
C GLN A 17 -1.86 6.06 -7.91
N PRO A 18 -1.80 6.61 -9.14
CA PRO A 18 -0.56 6.74 -9.89
C PRO A 18 0.31 7.89 -9.35
N ILE A 19 1.58 7.60 -9.11
CA ILE A 19 2.62 8.57 -8.78
C ILE A 19 3.47 8.80 -10.03
N THR A 20 3.58 10.05 -10.47
CA THR A 20 4.36 10.42 -11.66
C THR A 20 5.73 10.97 -11.28
N LYS A 21 6.76 10.62 -12.06
CA LYS A 21 8.12 11.11 -11.87
C LYS A 21 8.71 11.60 -13.19
N LYS A 22 9.43 12.72 -13.15
CA LYS A 22 10.23 13.18 -14.29
C LYS A 22 11.60 12.50 -14.27
N GLY A 23 12.19 12.31 -15.44
CA GLY A 23 13.54 11.75 -15.57
C GLY A 23 14.57 12.58 -14.79
N GLN A 24 15.62 11.92 -14.30
CA GLN A 24 16.70 12.61 -13.59
C GLN A 24 17.41 13.61 -14.51
N GLY A 25 17.78 14.77 -13.96
CA GLY A 25 18.49 15.82 -14.70
C GLY A 25 17.62 16.67 -15.64
N GLN A 26 16.31 16.45 -15.68
CA GLN A 26 15.40 17.27 -16.48
C GLN A 26 15.18 18.65 -15.84
N ARG A 27 15.09 19.67 -16.70
CA ARG A 27 14.71 21.03 -16.27
C ARG A 27 13.24 21.05 -15.83
N MET A 28 12.87 22.06 -15.05
CA MET A 28 11.47 22.32 -14.70
C MET A 28 10.65 22.71 -15.94
N GLY A 29 9.34 22.42 -15.94
CA GLY A 29 8.46 22.61 -17.10
C GLY A 29 8.33 21.37 -18.00
N GLY A 30 7.82 21.52 -19.22
CA GLY A 30 7.71 20.43 -20.21
C GLY A 30 6.58 19.41 -19.96
N GLY A 31 5.56 19.78 -19.18
CA GLY A 31 4.40 18.91 -18.90
C GLY A 31 4.59 17.96 -17.71
N LYS A 32 3.71 16.96 -17.61
CA LYS A 32 3.70 15.95 -16.54
C LYS A 32 4.58 14.76 -16.91
N GLY A 33 5.27 14.17 -15.92
CA GLY A 33 6.09 12.97 -16.13
C GLY A 33 5.25 11.70 -16.34
N ALA A 34 5.90 10.62 -16.77
CA ALA A 34 5.27 9.31 -16.85
C ALA A 34 4.94 8.76 -15.44
N ILE A 35 4.04 7.77 -15.40
CA ILE A 35 3.74 7.04 -14.16
C ILE A 35 4.96 6.20 -13.79
N ASP A 36 5.41 6.33 -12.55
CA ASP A 36 6.53 5.60 -11.97
C ASP A 36 6.04 4.35 -11.23
N HIS A 37 5.06 4.54 -10.34
CA HIS A 37 4.44 3.45 -9.57
C HIS A 37 3.03 3.84 -9.08
N TYR A 38 2.31 2.88 -8.52
CA TYR A 38 1.01 3.08 -7.89
C TYR A 38 1.12 2.93 -6.37
N VAL A 39 0.29 3.68 -5.65
CA VAL A 39 0.20 3.65 -4.18
C VAL A 39 -1.26 3.57 -3.72
N THR A 40 -1.46 3.20 -2.46
CA THR A 40 -2.76 3.29 -1.76
C THR A 40 -2.62 4.28 -0.60
N PRO A 41 -3.31 5.43 -0.61
CA PRO A 41 -3.25 6.39 0.51
C PRO A 41 -3.88 5.83 1.79
N ILE A 42 -3.15 5.95 2.91
CA ILE A 42 -3.59 5.46 4.22
C ILE A 42 -3.62 6.63 5.22
N LYS A 43 -4.74 6.77 5.95
CA LYS A 43 -4.89 7.74 7.05
C LYS A 43 -4.44 7.13 8.38
N ALA A 44 -4.08 7.98 9.34
CA ALA A 44 -3.77 7.56 10.70
C ALA A 44 -4.95 6.78 11.32
N GLY A 45 -4.64 5.71 12.06
CA GLY A 45 -5.63 4.83 12.69
C GLY A 45 -6.28 3.81 11.75
N ARG A 46 -5.90 3.75 10.46
CA ARG A 46 -6.41 2.73 9.53
C ARG A 46 -5.72 1.38 9.77
N VAL A 47 -6.53 0.33 9.97
CA VAL A 47 -6.04 -1.05 10.02
C VAL A 47 -5.66 -1.52 8.63
N ILE A 48 -4.43 -2.00 8.45
CA ILE A 48 -3.89 -2.48 7.17
C ILE A 48 -4.10 -4.00 7.03
N LEU A 49 -3.81 -4.72 8.11
CA LEU A 49 -3.88 -6.16 8.18
C LEU A 49 -4.69 -6.55 9.41
N GLU A 50 -5.68 -7.41 9.21
CA GLU A 50 -6.46 -8.00 10.28
C GLU A 50 -6.06 -9.46 10.41
N ILE A 51 -5.68 -9.87 11.62
CA ILE A 51 -5.31 -11.25 11.95
C ILE A 51 -6.25 -11.74 13.03
N GLY A 52 -6.87 -12.90 12.80
CA GLY A 52 -7.80 -13.52 13.74
C GLY A 52 -7.61 -15.03 13.82
N GLY A 53 -8.26 -15.66 14.80
CA GLY A 53 -8.15 -17.10 15.07
C GLY A 53 -7.64 -17.39 16.48
N LYS A 54 -7.08 -18.58 16.70
CA LYS A 54 -6.44 -18.94 17.97
C LYS A 54 -5.07 -18.26 18.09
N CYS A 55 -5.11 -16.93 18.22
CA CYS A 55 -3.98 -16.05 18.41
C CYS A 55 -3.92 -15.68 19.88
N GLU A 56 -2.88 -16.10 20.58
CA GLU A 56 -2.58 -15.56 21.91
C GLU A 56 -1.63 -14.37 21.74
N TYR A 57 -1.99 -13.25 22.34
CA TYR A 57 -1.10 -12.10 22.47
C TYR A 57 -0.35 -12.27 23.79
N PRO A 58 1.00 -12.35 23.78
CA PRO A 58 1.78 -12.49 25.00
C PRO A 58 1.69 -11.25 25.91
#